data_AF-A0A7C4GKI2-F1
#
_entry.id   AF-A0A7C4GKI2-F1
#
_cell.length_a   1.000
_cell.length_b   1.000
_cell.length_c   1.000
_cell.angle_alpha   90.00
_cell.angle_beta   90.00
_cell.angle_gamma   90.00
#
_symmetry.space_group_name_H-M   'P 1'
#
loop_
_entity.id
_entity.type
_entity.pdbx_description
1 polymer ?
#
loop_
_entity_poly.entity_id
_entity_poly.type
_entity_poly.pdbx_seq_one_letter_code
_entity_poly.pdbx_strand_id
1 'polypeptide(L)'
;MSEELEYYAQNRKGVSGWFKVRGYVIERKLYALHRITGILIVLFILPHFYSTGWHPGLWWDALLGVIVTFHVANGLRLTLLELFGIGIGKPLLVKKPFQRPVSIEGKQRYLLAISIIIFIVLALIWSYYAILVKPLMGG
;
A
#
# COMPACT_ATOMS: atom_id res chain seq x y z
N MET A 1 2.34 -39.97 -0.10
CA MET A 1 1.03 -39.32 -0.35
C MET A 1 0.36 -38.83 0.95
N SER A 2 0.48 -39.56 2.07
CA SER A 2 -0.15 -39.23 3.37
C SER A 2 0.35 -37.93 4.03
N GLU A 3 1.67 -37.71 4.10
CA GLU A 3 2.24 -36.50 4.71
C GLU A 3 1.96 -35.20 3.93
N GLU A 4 1.71 -35.32 2.62
CA GLU A 4 1.28 -34.18 1.78
C GLU A 4 -0.12 -33.71 2.17
N LEU A 5 -1.05 -34.65 2.32
CA LEU A 5 -2.44 -34.36 2.68
C LEU A 5 -2.59 -33.82 4.10
N GLU A 6 -1.85 -34.37 5.08
CA GLU A 6 -1.88 -33.88 6.47
C GLU A 6 -1.43 -32.42 6.61
N TYR A 7 -0.46 -31.97 5.80
CA TYR A 7 0.02 -30.60 5.82
C TYR A 7 -1.04 -29.59 5.34
N TYR A 8 -1.73 -29.88 4.22
CA TYR A 8 -2.81 -29.01 3.72
C TYR A 8 -4.02 -29.00 4.66
N ALA A 9 -4.28 -30.10 5.37
CA ALA A 9 -5.38 -30.21 6.34
C ALA A 9 -5.19 -29.35 7.60
N GLN A 10 -3.97 -28.87 7.89
CA GLN A 10 -3.65 -28.18 9.15
C GLN A 10 -3.74 -26.64 9.11
N ASN A 11 -4.39 -26.04 8.10
CA ASN A 11 -4.69 -24.60 8.12
C ASN A 11 -5.92 -24.29 8.98
N ARG A 12 -5.81 -24.50 10.31
CA ARG A 12 -6.92 -24.27 11.27
C ARG A 12 -7.17 -22.80 11.60
N LYS A 13 -6.44 -21.86 11.00
CA LYS A 13 -6.52 -20.44 11.38
C LYS A 13 -7.73 -19.73 10.82
N GLY A 14 -8.33 -20.21 9.71
CA GLY A 14 -9.56 -19.64 9.15
C GLY A 14 -9.57 -18.10 9.15
N VAL A 15 -10.64 -17.52 9.68
CA VAL A 15 -10.85 -16.06 9.80
C VAL A 15 -9.84 -15.40 10.75
N SER A 16 -9.38 -16.08 11.80
CA SER A 16 -8.36 -15.53 12.72
C SER A 16 -7.01 -15.29 12.04
N GLY A 17 -6.74 -15.97 10.92
CA GLY A 17 -5.57 -15.73 10.09
C GLY A 17 -5.54 -14.34 9.44
N TRP A 18 -6.70 -13.69 9.29
CA TRP A 18 -6.84 -12.36 8.68
C TRP A 18 -6.26 -11.26 9.57
N PHE A 19 -6.31 -11.45 10.89
CA PHE A 19 -5.82 -10.49 11.88
C PHE A 19 -4.35 -10.69 12.25
N LYS A 20 -3.65 -11.62 11.59
CA LYS A 20 -2.25 -11.93 11.92
C LYS A 20 -1.29 -10.88 11.32
N VAL A 21 -1.07 -9.77 12.03
CA VAL A 21 -0.20 -8.67 11.57
C VAL A 21 1.31 -9.02 11.55
N ARG A 22 1.73 -10.00 12.36
CA ARG A 22 3.15 -10.40 12.50
C ARG A 22 3.59 -11.42 11.45
N GLY A 23 4.77 -11.21 10.88
CA GLY A 23 5.41 -12.10 9.90
C GLY A 23 5.11 -11.77 8.44
N TYR A 24 4.49 -10.62 8.17
CA TYR A 24 4.24 -10.15 6.80
C TYR A 24 5.48 -9.49 6.20
N VAL A 25 5.76 -9.86 4.94
CA VAL A 25 6.76 -9.20 4.10
C VAL A 25 6.31 -7.76 3.82
N ILE A 26 7.26 -6.85 3.60
CA ILE A 26 7.02 -5.43 3.34
C ILE A 26 5.93 -5.22 2.27
N GLU A 27 5.94 -6.02 1.20
CA GLU A 27 4.95 -5.88 0.13
C GLU A 27 3.52 -6.10 0.60
N ARG A 28 3.30 -7.05 1.51
CA ARG A 28 1.98 -7.31 2.09
C ARG A 28 1.55 -6.18 3.02
N LYS A 29 2.50 -5.53 3.71
CA LYS A 29 2.22 -4.31 4.49
C LYS A 29 1.82 -3.16 3.57
N LEU A 30 2.57 -2.92 2.48
CA LEU A 30 2.25 -1.87 1.50
C LEU A 30 0.91 -2.12 0.81
N TYR A 31 0.59 -3.36 0.47
CA TYR A 31 -0.72 -3.74 -0.07
C TYR A 31 -1.86 -3.52 0.94
N ALA A 32 -1.65 -3.86 2.22
CA ALA A 32 -2.61 -3.56 3.26
C ALA A 32 -2.83 -2.04 3.43
N LEU A 33 -1.74 -1.26 3.45
CA LEU A 33 -1.80 0.19 3.50
C LEU A 33 -2.53 0.78 2.30
N HIS A 34 -2.31 0.27 1.09
CA HIS A 34 -2.99 0.76 -0.12
C HIS A 34 -4.51 0.61 -0.04
N ARG A 35 -5.00 -0.50 0.54
CA ARG A 35 -6.42 -0.69 0.81
C ARG A 35 -6.94 0.28 1.85
N ILE A 36 -6.21 0.43 2.96
CA ILE A 36 -6.57 1.36 4.03
C ILE A 36 -6.64 2.80 3.49
N THR A 37 -5.63 3.26 2.75
CA THR A 37 -5.63 4.61 2.18
C THR A 37 -6.72 4.81 1.13
N GLY A 38 -7.02 3.79 0.32
CA GLY A 38 -8.14 3.85 -0.61
C GLY A 38 -9.49 4.03 0.10
N ILE A 39 -9.72 3.29 1.19
CA ILE A 39 -10.91 3.45 2.03
C ILE A 39 -10.98 4.86 2.62
N LEU A 40 -9.86 5.38 3.15
CA LEU A 40 -9.81 6.73 3.70
C LEU A 40 -10.12 7.81 2.65
N ILE A 41 -9.63 7.64 1.42
CA ILE A 41 -9.92 8.54 0.30
C ILE A 41 -11.41 8.51 -0.04
N VAL A 42 -12.02 7.33 -0.14
CA VAL A 42 -13.46 7.19 -0.39
C VAL A 42 -14.27 7.86 0.72
N LEU A 43 -13.92 7.62 1.99
CA LEU A 43 -14.58 8.24 3.14
C LEU A 43 -14.43 9.77 3.15
N PHE A 44 -13.30 10.30 2.68
CA PHE A 44 -13.11 11.74 2.53
C PHE A 44 -13.93 12.33 1.38
N ILE A 45 -13.99 11.64 0.24
CA ILE A 45 -14.69 12.15 -0.96
C ILE A 45 -16.19 12.30 -0.73
N LEU A 46 -16.82 11.43 0.07
CA LEU A 46 -18.27 11.50 0.34
C LEU A 46 -18.75 12.85 0.92
N PRO A 47 -18.22 13.36 2.06
CA PRO A 47 -18.57 14.69 2.55
C PRO A 47 -18.03 15.81 1.65
N HIS A 48 -16.89 15.60 0.97
CA HIS A 48 -16.32 16.60 0.07
C HIS A 48 -17.20 16.87 -1.17
N PHE A 49 -17.92 15.86 -1.68
CA PHE A 49 -18.92 16.07 -2.73
C PHE A 49 -20.15 16.84 -2.24
N TYR A 50 -20.55 16.64 -0.99
CA TYR A 50 -21.68 17.38 -0.41
C TYR A 50 -21.32 18.85 -0.16
N SER A 51 -20.10 19.12 0.28
CA SER A 51 -19.59 20.47 0.49
C SER A 51 -18.13 20.56 0.08
N THR A 52 -17.88 21.12 -1.10
CA THR A 52 -16.52 21.29 -1.65
C THR A 52 -15.70 22.32 -0.87
N GLY A 53 -16.37 23.23 -0.15
CA GLY A 53 -15.73 24.16 0.78
C GLY A 53 -15.41 23.55 2.15
N TRP A 54 -15.92 22.36 2.46
CA TRP A 54 -15.58 21.69 3.71
C TRP A 54 -14.19 21.07 3.60
N HIS A 55 -13.29 21.56 4.44
CA HIS A 55 -11.97 21.00 4.63
C HIS A 55 -11.68 20.83 6.13
N PRO A 56 -11.08 19.70 6.52
CA PRO A 56 -10.82 19.36 7.92
C PRO A 56 -9.75 20.25 8.58
N GLY A 57 -9.06 21.10 7.81
CA GLY A 57 -8.10 22.09 8.28
C GLY A 57 -6.65 21.73 7.96
N LEU A 58 -5.73 22.65 8.26
CA LEU A 58 -4.31 22.66 7.87
C LEU A 58 -3.59 21.30 7.99
N TRP A 59 -3.61 20.69 9.18
CA TRP A 59 -2.93 19.41 9.44
C TRP A 59 -3.61 18.23 8.74
N TRP A 60 -4.92 18.29 8.58
CA TRP A 60 -5.67 17.26 7.89
C TRP A 60 -5.49 17.33 6.37
N ASP A 61 -5.36 18.53 5.80
CA ASP A 61 -5.03 18.72 4.39
C ASP A 61 -3.65 18.13 4.07
N ALA A 62 -2.67 18.33 4.95
CA ALA A 62 -1.35 17.71 4.82
C ALA A 62 -1.45 16.16 4.91
N LEU A 63 -2.18 15.63 5.89
CA LEU A 63 -2.37 14.18 6.05
C LEU A 63 -3.09 13.56 4.84
N LEU A 64 -4.13 14.21 4.32
CA LEU A 64 -4.84 13.77 3.12
C LEU A 64 -3.90 13.69 1.93
N GLY A 65 -3.00 14.67 1.77
CA GLY A 65 -1.94 14.61 0.77
C GLY A 65 -1.03 13.41 0.91
N VAL A 66 -0.56 13.11 2.13
CA VAL A 66 0.25 11.92 2.40
C VAL A 66 -0.51 10.63 2.03
N ILE A 67 -1.79 10.54 2.40
CA ILE A 67 -2.65 9.38 2.10
C ILE A 67 -2.79 9.21 0.58
N VAL A 68 -3.14 10.28 -0.14
CA VAL A 68 -3.37 10.26 -1.59
C VAL A 68 -2.08 9.96 -2.34
N THR A 69 -0.98 10.65 -2.02
CA THR A 69 0.31 10.45 -2.69
C THR A 69 0.83 9.03 -2.50
N PHE A 70 0.69 8.46 -1.29
CA PHE A 70 1.00 7.04 -1.07
C PHE A 70 0.08 6.13 -1.90
N HIS A 71 -1.23 6.37 -1.89
CA HIS A 71 -2.20 5.54 -2.59
C HIS A 71 -1.90 5.50 -4.10
N VAL A 72 -1.62 6.65 -4.70
CA VAL A 72 -1.27 6.79 -6.12
C VAL A 72 0.09 6.13 -6.41
N ALA A 73 1.13 6.42 -5.63
CA ALA A 73 2.47 5.89 -5.88
C ALA A 73 2.53 4.37 -5.73
N ASN A 74 1.88 3.80 -4.71
CA ASN A 74 1.80 2.35 -4.55
C ASN A 74 0.81 1.73 -5.55
N GLY A 75 -0.29 2.42 -5.90
CA GLY A 75 -1.21 1.98 -6.95
C GLY A 75 -0.49 1.82 -8.29
N LEU A 76 0.33 2.78 -8.69
CA LEU A 76 1.15 2.67 -9.90
C LEU A 76 2.10 1.47 -9.85
N ARG A 77 2.75 1.23 -8.71
CA ARG A 77 3.58 0.04 -8.49
C ARG A 77 2.78 -1.25 -8.68
N LEU A 78 1.59 -1.35 -8.07
CA LEU A 78 0.74 -2.54 -8.18
C LEU A 78 0.24 -2.73 -9.60
N THR A 79 -0.18 -1.69 -10.32
CA THR A 79 -0.56 -1.80 -11.74
C THR A 79 0.61 -2.32 -12.59
N LEU A 80 1.82 -1.79 -12.40
CA LEU A 80 3.00 -2.27 -13.13
C LEU A 80 3.32 -3.75 -12.82
N LEU A 81 3.19 -4.15 -11.55
CA LEU A 81 3.46 -5.53 -11.13
C LEU A 81 2.36 -6.51 -11.56
N GLU A 82 1.11 -6.20 -11.22
CA GLU A 82 -0.03 -7.12 -11.28
C GLU A 82 -0.73 -7.09 -12.65
N LEU A 83 -0.92 -5.90 -13.24
CA LEU A 83 -1.61 -5.76 -14.53
C LEU A 83 -0.66 -5.97 -15.71
N PHE A 84 0.54 -5.38 -15.65
CA PHE A 84 1.52 -5.47 -16.73
C PHE A 84 2.55 -6.59 -16.53
N GLY A 85 2.53 -7.29 -15.39
CA GLY A 85 3.45 -8.39 -15.10
C GLY A 85 4.92 -7.97 -14.96
N ILE A 86 5.22 -6.67 -14.85
CA ILE A 86 6.59 -6.16 -14.89
C ILE A 86 7.31 -6.54 -13.61
N GLY A 87 8.31 -7.39 -13.73
CA GLY A 87 9.14 -7.80 -12.59
C GLY A 87 8.60 -8.99 -11.80
N ILE A 88 7.50 -9.62 -12.26
CA ILE A 88 7.11 -10.94 -11.75
C ILE A 88 8.14 -11.97 -12.25
N GLY A 89 8.82 -12.63 -11.32
CA GLY A 89 9.74 -13.73 -11.63
C GLY A 89 8.99 -15.01 -12.02
N LYS A 90 9.73 -16.05 -12.43
CA LYS A 90 9.14 -17.36 -12.67
C LYS A 90 8.50 -17.90 -11.38
N PRO A 91 7.31 -18.53 -11.44
CA PRO A 91 6.71 -19.14 -10.27
C PRO A 91 7.69 -20.16 -9.67
N LEU A 92 8.02 -19.98 -8.40
CA LEU A 92 8.87 -20.92 -7.69
C LEU A 92 8.06 -22.18 -7.39
N LEU A 93 8.61 -23.34 -7.74
CA LEU A 93 8.10 -24.61 -7.26
C LEU A 93 8.27 -24.61 -5.73
N VAL A 94 7.15 -24.63 -4.99
CA VAL A 94 7.17 -24.68 -3.53
C VAL A 94 7.72 -26.05 -3.11
N LYS A 95 9.04 -26.17 -2.96
CA LYS A 95 9.67 -27.36 -2.38
C LYS A 95 9.49 -27.30 -0.86
N LYS A 96 9.02 -28.40 -0.26
CA LYS A 96 9.02 -28.56 1.21
C LYS A 96 10.45 -28.56 1.74
N PRO A 97 10.72 -28.01 2.95
CA PRO A 97 9.80 -27.25 3.82
C PRO A 97 9.52 -25.83 3.27
N PHE A 98 8.38 -25.22 3.68
CA PHE A 98 7.93 -23.91 3.20
C PHE A 98 9.04 -22.87 3.24
N GLN A 99 9.61 -22.57 2.07
CA GLN A 99 10.51 -21.45 1.92
C GLN A 99 9.65 -20.19 2.01
N ARG A 100 9.99 -19.27 2.92
CA ARG A 100 9.30 -17.97 2.96
C ARG A 100 9.38 -17.38 1.56
N PRO A 101 8.27 -16.95 0.96
CA PRO A 101 8.34 -16.27 -0.33
C PRO A 101 9.21 -15.03 -0.13
N VAL A 102 10.41 -15.05 -0.70
CA VAL A 102 11.30 -13.91 -0.80
C VAL A 102 10.66 -12.97 -1.80
N SER A 103 9.80 -12.09 -1.29
CA SER A 103 8.93 -11.28 -2.13
C SER A 103 9.60 -9.99 -2.62
N ILE A 104 10.87 -9.73 -2.27
CA ILE A 104 11.62 -8.57 -2.74
C ILE A 104 12.91 -9.03 -3.38
N GLU A 105 12.81 -9.62 -4.56
CA GLU A 105 13.97 -10.00 -5.36
C GLU A 105 13.88 -9.41 -6.77
N GLY A 106 15.03 -9.33 -7.44
CA GLY A 106 15.12 -8.89 -8.84
C GLY A 106 14.57 -7.48 -9.09
N LYS A 107 13.69 -7.35 -10.10
CA LYS A 107 13.15 -6.06 -10.56
C LYS A 107 12.13 -5.44 -9.59
N GLN A 108 11.49 -6.24 -8.73
CA GLN A 108 10.46 -5.77 -7.79
C GLN A 108 11.03 -4.81 -6.75
N ARG A 109 12.29 -4.99 -6.33
CA ARG A 109 12.97 -4.09 -5.39
C ARG A 109 13.13 -2.67 -5.93
N TYR A 110 13.38 -2.55 -7.24
CA TYR A 110 13.53 -1.25 -7.90
C TYR A 110 12.19 -0.56 -8.07
N LEU A 111 11.14 -1.29 -8.47
CA LEU A 111 9.78 -0.75 -8.52
C LEU A 111 9.29 -0.29 -7.15
N LEU A 112 9.61 -1.05 -6.09
CA LEU A 112 9.35 -0.65 -4.72
C LEU A 112 10.11 0.63 -4.34
N ALA A 113 11.41 0.70 -4.62
CA ALA A 113 12.20 1.89 -4.34
C ALA A 113 11.68 3.14 -5.08
N ILE A 114 11.41 3.01 -6.38
CA ILE A 114 10.86 4.10 -7.21
C ILE A 114 9.51 4.56 -6.64
N SER A 115 8.63 3.63 -6.29
CA SER A 115 7.32 3.95 -5.68
C SER A 115 7.47 4.73 -4.37
N ILE A 116 8.40 4.32 -3.50
CA ILE A 116 8.68 5.02 -2.24
C ILE A 116 9.29 6.40 -2.48
N ILE A 117 10.19 6.55 -3.44
CA ILE A 117 10.78 7.85 -3.80
C ILE A 117 9.70 8.80 -4.31
N ILE A 118 8.87 8.34 -5.26
CA ILE A 118 7.74 9.13 -5.78
C ILE A 118 6.81 9.55 -4.65
N PHE A 119 6.46 8.62 -3.77
CA PHE A 119 5.65 8.91 -2.59
C PHE A 119 6.29 10.01 -1.72
N ILE A 120 7.55 9.87 -1.33
CA ILE A 120 8.24 10.83 -0.46
C ILE A 120 8.28 12.21 -1.11
N VAL A 121 8.67 12.29 -2.38
CA VAL A 121 8.77 13.57 -3.11
C VAL A 121 7.41 14.27 -3.15
N LEU A 122 6.37 13.56 -3.58
CA LEU A 122 5.04 14.15 -3.70
C LEU A 122 4.44 14.51 -2.33
N ALA A 123 4.65 13.66 -1.32
CA ALA A 123 4.18 13.91 0.04
C ALA A 123 4.86 15.15 0.65
N LEU A 124 6.15 15.35 0.41
CA LEU A 124 6.89 16.53 0.86
C LEU A 124 6.39 17.80 0.15
N ILE A 125 6.24 17.76 -1.18
CA ILE A 125 5.72 18.89 -1.96
C ILE A 125 4.32 19.29 -1.45
N TRP A 126 3.43 18.31 -1.29
CA TRP A 126 2.08 18.57 -0.80
C TRP A 126 2.08 19.11 0.63
N SER A 127 2.85 18.48 1.53
CA SER A 127 2.90 18.90 2.94
C SER A 127 3.48 20.31 3.07
N TYR A 128 4.51 20.63 2.28
CA TYR A 128 5.06 21.98 2.18
C TYR A 128 3.99 22.99 1.74
N TYR A 129 3.25 22.67 0.70
CA TYR A 129 2.17 23.53 0.21
C TYR A 129 1.06 23.72 1.26
N ALA A 130 0.56 22.63 1.85
CA ALA A 130 -0.53 22.67 2.80
C ALA A 130 -0.16 23.40 4.10
N ILE A 131 1.07 23.21 4.60
CA ILE A 131 1.48 23.74 5.91
C ILE A 131 2.04 25.16 5.82
N LEU A 132 2.82 25.46 4.79
CA LEU A 132 3.55 26.73 4.71
C LEU A 132 2.92 27.67 3.69
N VAL A 133 2.64 27.20 2.48
CA VAL A 133 2.20 28.09 1.39
C VAL A 133 0.75 28.52 1.55
N LYS A 134 -0.17 27.57 1.76
CA LYS A 134 -1.61 27.84 1.86
C LYS A 134 -1.94 28.89 2.93
N PRO A 135 -1.39 28.84 4.16
CA PRO A 135 -1.71 29.85 5.18
C PRO A 135 -1.10 31.22 4.88
N LEU A 136 0.09 31.27 4.26
CA LEU A 136 0.74 32.53 3.86
C LEU A 136 -0.02 33.25 2.73
N MET A 137 -0.76 32.50 1.90
CA MET A 137 -1.57 33.04 0.80
C MET A 137 -2.99 33.45 1.23
N GLY A 138 -3.29 33.44 2.54
CA GLY A 138 -4.61 33.81 3.07
C GLY A 138 -5.68 32.74 2.89
N GLY A 139 -5.27 31.47 2.82
CA GLY A 139 -6.18 30.31 2.80
C GLY A 139 -6.84 29.99 4.13
#